data_AF-A0A7G9YXH3-F1
#
_entry.id   AF-A0A7G9YXH3-F1
#
_cell.length_a   1.000
_cell.length_b   1.000
_cell.length_c   1.000
_cell.angle_alpha   90.00
_cell.angle_beta   90.00
_cell.angle_gamma   90.00
#
_symmetry.space_group_name_H-M   'P 1'
#
loop_
_entity.id
_entity.type
_entity.pdbx_description
1 polymer ?
#
loop_
_entity_poly.entity_id
_entity_poly.type
_entity_poly.pdbx_seq_one_letter_code
_entity_poly.pdbx_strand_id
1 'polypeptide(L)'
;MDPLKLKEKCRFCFPPDKERILKKTKNYYIMLSLGPIVEGHMLIITKKHIPSFQSLSEHLVAEFLATKGVIRKILNEKYSGCIFFEHNLSSTSITKRDTPHDYHAHLHCVPTDVDILEDIKEVLTPIRVDNWNSLRDKARRFSESIYYENNRGDMYIFSVNKNLPKQFLRYLLAKKWGVPKRADWTIYLGWGDIFTAKKKLTPLFEKEELK
;
A
#
# COMPACT_ATOMS: atom_id res chain seq x y z
N MET A 1 12.49 -21.37 -2.98
CA MET A 1 11.61 -21.29 -4.18
C MET A 1 12.38 -20.58 -5.27
N ASP A 2 12.31 -21.07 -6.51
CA ASP A 2 12.95 -20.42 -7.68
C ASP A 2 12.30 -19.04 -7.95
N PRO A 3 13.06 -17.93 -7.94
CA PRO A 3 12.54 -16.58 -8.20
C PRO A 3 11.79 -16.45 -9.54
N LEU A 4 12.17 -17.25 -10.55
CA LEU A 4 11.52 -17.23 -11.87
C LEU A 4 10.12 -17.82 -11.80
N LYS A 5 9.92 -18.92 -11.05
CA LYS A 5 8.60 -19.53 -10.83
C LYS A 5 7.67 -18.67 -9.96
N LEU A 6 8.24 -17.84 -9.08
CA LEU A 6 7.48 -16.90 -8.25
C LEU A 6 6.82 -15.80 -9.12
N LYS A 7 7.54 -15.31 -10.14
CA LYS A 7 7.07 -14.27 -11.06
C LYS A 7 5.84 -14.72 -11.86
N GLU A 8 5.84 -15.94 -12.38
CA GLU A 8 4.78 -16.49 -13.25
C GLU A 8 3.41 -16.58 -12.57
N LYS A 9 3.37 -16.65 -11.24
CA LYS A 9 2.13 -16.75 -10.45
C LYS A 9 1.80 -15.46 -9.67
N CYS A 10 2.59 -14.40 -9.84
CA CYS A 10 2.37 -13.15 -9.12
C CYS A 10 1.29 -12.29 -9.82
N ARG A 11 0.17 -12.07 -9.13
CA ARG A 11 -0.95 -11.21 -9.60
C ARG A 11 -0.51 -9.77 -9.84
N PHE A 12 0.56 -9.29 -9.22
CA PHE A 12 1.06 -7.92 -9.45
C PHE A 12 2.09 -7.81 -10.58
N CYS A 13 2.85 -8.88 -10.86
CA CYS A 13 3.63 -8.96 -12.10
C CYS A 13 2.74 -9.08 -13.34
N PHE A 14 1.61 -9.78 -13.20
CA PHE A 14 0.64 -10.01 -14.26
C PHE A 14 -0.78 -9.67 -13.76
N PRO A 15 -1.13 -8.37 -13.63
CA PRO A 15 -2.44 -7.94 -13.12
C PRO A 15 -3.57 -8.44 -14.03
N PRO A 16 -4.47 -9.30 -13.53
CA PRO A 16 -5.61 -9.80 -14.31
C PRO A 16 -6.68 -8.71 -14.46
N ASP A 17 -6.87 -7.88 -13.43
CA ASP A 17 -7.93 -6.87 -13.35
C ASP A 17 -7.43 -5.50 -13.89
N LYS A 18 -7.00 -5.47 -15.15
CA LYS A 18 -6.39 -4.27 -15.76
C LYS A 18 -7.32 -3.05 -15.73
N GLU A 19 -8.63 -3.27 -15.66
CA GLU A 19 -9.65 -2.25 -15.52
C GLU A 19 -9.57 -1.47 -14.20
N ARG A 20 -8.86 -1.95 -13.17
CA ARG A 20 -8.62 -1.18 -11.93
C ARG A 20 -7.46 -0.20 -12.04
N ILE A 21 -6.66 -0.28 -13.11
CA ILE A 21 -5.49 0.59 -13.30
C ILE A 21 -5.96 1.99 -13.67
N LEU A 22 -5.55 2.98 -12.88
CA LEU A 22 -5.79 4.40 -13.13
C LEU A 22 -4.71 4.99 -14.02
N LYS A 23 -3.45 4.64 -13.77
CA LYS A 23 -2.28 5.19 -14.48
C LYS A 23 -1.13 4.20 -14.44
N LYS A 24 -0.27 4.29 -15.45
CA LYS A 24 1.01 3.59 -15.54
C LYS A 24 2.11 4.64 -15.66
N THR A 25 3.16 4.50 -14.85
CA THR A 25 4.41 5.28 -14.99
C THR A 25 5.46 4.40 -15.65
N LYS A 26 6.75 4.77 -15.65
CA LYS A 26 7.82 3.89 -16.13
C LYS A 26 7.89 2.59 -15.33
N ASN A 27 7.96 2.67 -14.00
CA ASN A 27 8.22 1.54 -13.10
C ASN A 27 7.04 1.13 -12.21
N TYR A 28 5.92 1.85 -12.20
CA TYR A 28 4.79 1.57 -11.32
C TYR A 28 3.43 1.46 -12.03
N TYR A 29 2.53 0.73 -11.39
CA TYR A 29 1.09 0.81 -11.61
C TYR A 29 0.44 1.59 -10.47
N ILE A 30 -0.48 2.50 -10.80
CA ILE A 30 -1.43 3.07 -9.85
C ILE A 30 -2.77 2.40 -10.10
N MET A 31 -3.24 1.62 -9.13
CA MET A 31 -4.37 0.70 -9.30
C MET A 31 -5.32 0.80 -8.11
N LEU A 32 -6.62 0.92 -8.35
CA LEU A 32 -7.62 0.85 -7.28
C LEU A 32 -7.55 -0.51 -6.59
N SER A 33 -7.60 -0.53 -5.26
CA SER A 33 -7.46 -1.74 -4.47
C SER A 33 -8.69 -2.65 -4.65
N LEU A 34 -8.46 -3.97 -4.71
CA LEU A 34 -9.56 -4.93 -4.62
C LEU A 34 -9.97 -5.00 -3.15
N GLY A 35 -11.26 -4.88 -2.86
CA GLY A 35 -11.75 -4.65 -1.51
C GLY A 35 -11.29 -3.32 -0.93
N PRO A 36 -11.69 -2.18 -1.53
CA PRO A 36 -11.45 -0.88 -0.92
C PRO A 36 -12.14 -0.79 0.44
N ILE A 37 -11.42 -0.31 1.46
CA ILE A 37 -12.01 0.01 2.77
C ILE A 37 -12.92 1.24 2.64
N VAL A 38 -12.47 2.22 1.86
CA VAL A 38 -13.15 3.49 1.54
C VAL A 38 -13.03 3.77 0.04
N GLU A 39 -13.95 4.56 -0.52
CA GLU A 39 -13.87 5.01 -1.91
C GLU A 39 -12.52 5.67 -2.19
N GLY A 40 -11.87 5.31 -3.30
CA GLY A 40 -10.55 5.86 -3.67
C GLY A 40 -9.35 5.16 -3.04
N HIS A 41 -9.53 4.14 -2.19
CA HIS A 41 -8.45 3.28 -1.72
C HIS A 41 -7.73 2.64 -2.92
N MET A 42 -6.47 2.97 -3.12
CA MET A 42 -5.63 2.49 -4.22
C MET A 42 -4.28 1.95 -3.75
N LEU A 43 -3.52 1.42 -4.70
CA LEU A 43 -2.21 0.84 -4.53
C LEU A 43 -1.22 1.50 -5.50
N ILE A 44 -0.02 1.80 -5.01
CA ILE A 44 1.17 1.96 -5.88
C ILE A 44 1.86 0.62 -5.90
N ILE A 45 2.09 0.05 -7.08
CA ILE A 45 2.61 -1.32 -7.25
C ILE A 45 3.83 -1.26 -8.17
N THR A 46 4.95 -1.89 -7.79
CA THR A 46 6.10 -1.99 -8.70
C THR A 46 5.76 -2.87 -9.91
N LYS A 47 6.23 -2.53 -11.11
CA LYS A 47 6.07 -3.44 -12.27
C LYS A 47 6.99 -4.65 -12.18
N LYS A 48 8.22 -4.44 -11.68
CA LYS A 48 9.15 -5.52 -11.35
C LYS A 48 8.74 -6.18 -10.03
N HIS A 49 9.06 -7.46 -9.91
CA HIS A 49 8.87 -8.21 -8.67
C HIS A 49 9.94 -7.75 -7.66
N ILE A 50 9.57 -6.84 -6.77
CA ILE A 50 10.42 -6.32 -5.70
C ILE A 50 9.72 -6.68 -4.39
N PRO A 51 10.39 -7.22 -3.36
CA PRO A 51 9.73 -7.70 -2.15
C PRO A 51 8.89 -6.65 -1.42
N SER A 52 9.40 -5.43 -1.31
CA SER A 52 8.76 -4.33 -0.59
C SER A 52 9.24 -2.98 -1.13
N PHE A 53 8.55 -1.89 -0.80
CA PHE A 53 9.02 -0.54 -1.11
C PHE A 53 10.32 -0.19 -0.35
N GLN A 54 10.58 -0.88 0.77
CA GLN A 54 11.83 -0.77 1.54
C GLN A 54 13.03 -1.36 0.79
N SER A 55 12.77 -2.27 -0.17
CA SER A 55 13.78 -2.92 -1.02
C SER A 55 14.04 -2.20 -2.35
N LEU A 56 13.47 -1.01 -2.57
CA LEU A 56 13.71 -0.25 -3.80
C LEU A 56 15.17 0.18 -3.93
N SER A 57 15.70 0.03 -5.14
CA SER A 57 16.97 0.63 -5.54
C SER A 57 16.83 2.15 -5.70
N GLU A 58 17.93 2.89 -5.57
CA GLU A 58 17.94 4.35 -5.59
C GLU A 58 17.30 4.97 -6.84
N HIS A 59 17.56 4.38 -8.02
CA HIS A 59 16.96 4.85 -9.27
C HIS A 59 15.43 4.68 -9.36
N LEU A 60 14.82 3.87 -8.49
CA LEU A 60 13.37 3.67 -8.43
C LEU A 60 12.70 4.60 -7.40
N VAL A 61 13.45 5.04 -6.39
CA VAL A 61 12.92 5.85 -5.27
C VAL A 61 12.41 7.21 -5.74
N ALA A 62 13.14 7.89 -6.64
CA ALA A 62 12.75 9.22 -7.11
C ALA A 62 11.36 9.22 -7.78
N GLU A 63 11.13 8.28 -8.71
CA GLU A 63 9.83 8.10 -9.37
C GLU A 63 8.73 7.70 -8.37
N PHE A 64 9.06 6.82 -7.41
CA PHE A 64 8.12 6.44 -6.37
C PHE A 64 7.67 7.63 -5.52
N LEU A 65 8.61 8.45 -5.04
CA LEU A 65 8.29 9.60 -4.20
C LEU A 65 7.48 10.66 -4.98
N ALA A 66 7.82 10.90 -6.26
CA ALA A 66 7.03 11.76 -7.13
C ALA A 66 5.59 11.22 -7.30
N THR A 67 5.46 9.92 -7.57
CA THR A 67 4.15 9.25 -7.70
C THR A 67 3.33 9.33 -6.40
N LYS A 68 3.95 9.04 -5.25
CA LYS A 68 3.30 9.14 -3.93
C LYS A 68 2.86 10.57 -3.62
N GLY A 69 3.66 11.56 -3.99
CA GLY A 69 3.34 12.98 -3.84
C GLY A 69 2.11 13.40 -4.64
N VAL A 70 2.04 13.02 -5.92
CA VAL A 70 0.86 13.28 -6.77
C VAL A 70 -0.39 12.59 -6.22
N ILE A 71 -0.29 11.34 -5.77
CA ILE A 71 -1.42 10.64 -5.15
C ILE A 71 -1.89 11.35 -3.89
N ARG A 72 -0.97 11.74 -2.99
CA ARG A 72 -1.33 12.48 -1.78
C ARG A 72 -2.06 13.78 -2.13
N LYS A 73 -1.56 14.54 -3.11
CA LYS A 73 -2.20 15.77 -3.61
C LYS A 73 -3.63 15.48 -4.11
N ILE A 74 -3.79 14.54 -5.05
CA ILE A 74 -5.10 14.18 -5.62
C ILE A 74 -6.09 13.73 -4.54
N LEU A 75 -5.65 12.87 -3.62
CA LEU A 75 -6.52 12.33 -2.58
C LEU A 75 -6.92 13.40 -1.56
N ASN A 76 -6.01 14.30 -1.19
CA ASN A 76 -6.33 15.43 -0.32
C ASN A 76 -7.29 16.42 -1.00
N GLU A 77 -7.15 16.67 -2.31
CA GLU A 77 -8.03 17.58 -3.06
C GLU A 77 -9.44 17.02 -3.28
N LYS A 78 -9.60 15.70 -3.39
CA LYS A 78 -10.90 15.06 -3.70
C LYS A 78 -11.64 14.44 -2.53
N TYR A 79 -10.91 14.12 -1.48
CA TYR A 79 -11.49 13.57 -0.27
C TYR A 79 -11.16 14.54 0.87
N SER A 80 -10.36 14.13 1.84
CA SER A 80 -10.06 14.99 3.00
C SER A 80 -8.67 14.75 3.61
N GLY A 81 -8.08 13.59 3.36
CA GLY A 81 -6.73 13.25 3.78
C GLY A 81 -6.24 11.99 3.11
N CYS A 82 -5.01 11.58 3.40
CA CYS A 82 -4.42 10.36 2.88
C CYS A 82 -3.43 9.76 3.88
N ILE A 83 -3.58 8.47 4.16
CA ILE A 83 -2.56 7.66 4.84
C ILE A 83 -1.91 6.70 3.85
N PHE A 84 -0.68 6.29 4.15
CA PHE A 84 0.01 5.25 3.39
C PHE A 84 0.45 4.12 4.30
N PHE A 85 0.40 2.89 3.82
CA PHE A 85 0.97 1.77 4.55
C PHE A 85 1.36 0.59 3.68
N GLU A 86 2.35 -0.17 4.14
CA GLU A 86 2.79 -1.42 3.50
C GLU A 86 2.99 -2.51 4.54
N HIS A 87 2.57 -3.72 4.20
CA HIS A 87 2.71 -4.93 5.01
C HIS A 87 3.92 -5.81 4.65
N ASN A 88 4.50 -5.64 3.45
CA ASN A 88 5.24 -6.67 2.69
C ASN A 88 6.65 -7.04 3.19
N LEU A 89 6.92 -6.91 4.48
CA LEU A 89 7.98 -7.68 5.15
C LEU A 89 7.43 -8.46 6.34
N SER A 90 6.12 -8.48 6.57
CA SER A 90 5.50 -9.14 7.72
C SER A 90 4.59 -10.28 7.27
N SER A 91 4.49 -11.31 8.10
CA SER A 91 3.63 -12.48 7.87
C SER A 91 2.11 -12.21 7.93
N THR A 92 1.66 -10.97 7.75
CA THR A 92 0.27 -10.55 7.91
C THR A 92 -0.59 -10.71 6.67
N SER A 93 -0.19 -11.41 5.60
CA SER A 93 -1.09 -11.56 4.44
C SER A 93 -2.31 -12.46 4.73
N ILE A 94 -3.41 -12.26 3.98
CA ILE A 94 -4.60 -13.14 4.06
C ILE A 94 -4.25 -14.53 3.54
N THR A 95 -3.46 -14.58 2.49
CA THR A 95 -3.00 -15.79 1.84
C THR A 95 -1.85 -16.39 2.65
N LYS A 96 -1.79 -17.73 2.74
CA LYS A 96 -0.74 -18.44 3.49
C LYS A 96 0.64 -17.96 3.00
N ARG A 97 1.68 -18.08 3.85
CA ARG A 97 3.10 -17.65 3.66
C ARG A 97 3.80 -18.11 2.35
N ASP A 98 3.08 -18.71 1.40
CA ASP A 98 3.59 -19.34 0.19
C ASP A 98 2.99 -18.77 -1.10
N THR A 99 2.20 -17.69 -1.06
CA THR A 99 1.71 -17.09 -2.30
C THR A 99 2.62 -15.97 -2.80
N PRO A 100 3.16 -16.07 -4.04
CA PRO A 100 4.07 -15.11 -4.65
C PRO A 100 3.71 -13.63 -4.57
N HIS A 101 2.43 -13.29 -4.47
CA HIS A 101 1.96 -11.90 -4.49
C HIS A 101 2.15 -11.17 -3.16
N ASP A 102 2.37 -11.89 -2.06
CA ASP A 102 2.60 -11.31 -0.72
C ASP A 102 4.00 -10.68 -0.59
N TYR A 103 4.92 -11.07 -1.47
CA TYR A 103 6.28 -10.53 -1.56
C TYR A 103 6.45 -9.66 -2.81
N HIS A 104 5.43 -8.88 -3.15
CA HIS A 104 5.50 -7.91 -4.22
C HIS A 104 5.09 -6.55 -3.68
N ALA A 105 5.98 -5.57 -3.80
CA ALA A 105 5.84 -4.22 -3.30
C ALA A 105 4.54 -3.56 -3.79
N HIS A 106 3.61 -3.38 -2.86
CA HIS A 106 2.38 -2.63 -3.06
C HIS A 106 2.14 -1.75 -1.83
N LEU A 107 2.10 -0.44 -2.05
CA LEU A 107 1.83 0.54 -1.02
C LEU A 107 0.35 0.91 -1.07
N HIS A 108 -0.36 0.68 0.03
CA HIS A 108 -1.72 1.17 0.18
C HIS A 108 -1.73 2.68 0.31
N CYS A 109 -2.61 3.32 -0.46
CA CYS A 109 -2.88 4.75 -0.43
C CYS A 109 -4.37 4.89 -0.14
N VAL A 110 -4.72 5.34 1.07
CA VAL A 110 -6.11 5.31 1.54
C VAL A 110 -6.58 6.72 1.84
N PRO A 111 -7.63 7.21 1.15
CA PRO A 111 -8.17 8.54 1.41
C PRO A 111 -8.97 8.56 2.71
N THR A 112 -8.39 9.11 3.76
CA THR A 112 -8.99 9.14 5.09
C THR A 112 -8.24 10.11 6.00
N ASP A 113 -8.96 10.70 6.96
CA ASP A 113 -8.39 11.44 8.09
C ASP A 113 -8.25 10.59 9.35
N VAL A 114 -8.65 9.31 9.27
CA VAL A 114 -8.50 8.40 10.39
C VAL A 114 -7.04 7.99 10.53
N ASP A 115 -6.42 8.49 11.59
CA ASP A 115 -5.09 8.08 12.04
C ASP A 115 -5.22 6.81 12.91
N ILE A 116 -4.49 5.75 12.56
CA ILE A 116 -4.45 4.47 13.30
C ILE A 116 -3.14 4.28 14.05
N LEU A 117 -2.29 5.31 14.16
CA LEU A 117 -0.99 5.21 14.81
C LEU A 117 -1.09 4.72 16.25
N GLU A 118 -2.02 5.26 17.04
CA GLU A 118 -2.20 4.85 18.44
C GLU A 118 -2.64 3.38 18.56
N ASP A 119 -3.53 2.93 17.67
CA ASP A 119 -3.95 1.52 17.62
C ASP A 119 -2.79 0.58 17.25
N ILE A 120 -1.86 1.03 16.39
CA ILE A 120 -0.64 0.27 16.08
C ILE A 120 0.28 0.24 17.31
N LYS A 121 0.43 1.35 18.03
CA LYS A 121 1.30 1.50 19.22
C LYS A 121 0.88 0.62 20.39
N GLU A 122 -0.39 0.26 20.50
CA GLU A 122 -0.86 -0.73 21.48
C GLU A 122 -0.18 -2.10 21.30
N VAL A 123 0.29 -2.40 20.09
CA VAL A 123 0.86 -3.69 19.74
C VAL A 123 2.33 -3.59 19.35
N LEU A 124 2.78 -2.53 18.68
CA LEU A 124 4.12 -2.44 18.12
C LEU A 124 4.81 -1.14 18.53
N THR A 125 6.12 -1.21 18.76
CA THR A 125 6.91 -0.02 19.08
C THR A 125 7.20 0.79 17.81
N PRO A 126 6.81 2.08 17.74
CA PRO A 126 7.04 2.92 16.58
C PRO A 126 8.50 3.37 16.50
N ILE A 127 9.04 3.40 15.28
CA ILE A 127 10.31 4.05 14.97
C ILE A 127 10.02 5.12 13.93
N ARG A 128 10.09 6.40 14.33
CA ARG A 128 9.92 7.53 13.42
C ARG A 128 11.05 7.57 12.38
N VAL A 129 10.73 7.91 11.14
CA VAL A 129 11.69 8.09 10.04
C VAL A 129 11.42 9.39 9.31
N ASP A 130 12.47 10.12 8.95
CA ASP A 130 12.33 11.49 8.42
C ASP A 130 12.26 11.53 6.89
N ASN A 131 12.85 10.52 6.24
CA ASN A 131 12.89 10.40 4.79
C ASN A 131 13.05 8.95 4.36
N TRP A 132 12.93 8.69 3.06
CA TRP A 132 12.97 7.34 2.50
C TRP A 132 14.33 6.64 2.68
N ASN A 133 15.44 7.40 2.71
CA ASN A 133 16.76 6.83 2.95
C ASN A 133 16.88 6.33 4.39
N SER A 134 16.48 7.16 5.37
CA SER A 134 16.43 6.78 6.79
C SER A 134 15.50 5.57 7.02
N LEU A 135 14.37 5.53 6.32
CA LEU A 135 13.46 4.39 6.33
C LEU A 135 14.16 3.12 5.85
N ARG A 136 14.83 3.16 4.69
CA ARG A 136 15.57 2.03 4.13
C ARG A 136 16.68 1.53 5.06
N ASP A 137 17.43 2.44 5.66
CA ASP A 137 18.56 2.09 6.53
C ASP A 137 18.09 1.46 7.85
N LYS A 138 16.97 1.93 8.41
CA LYS A 138 16.37 1.31 9.61
C LYS A 138 15.70 -0.03 9.28
N ALA A 139 14.98 -0.10 8.15
CA ALA A 139 14.33 -1.32 7.67
C ALA A 139 15.28 -2.52 7.54
N ARG A 140 16.50 -2.28 7.05
CA ARG A 140 17.54 -3.32 6.90
C ARG A 140 17.93 -4.02 8.20
N ARG A 141 17.58 -3.45 9.36
CA ARG A 141 17.88 -4.02 10.69
C ARG A 141 16.82 -5.02 11.15
N PHE A 142 15.71 -5.16 10.41
CA PHE A 142 14.60 -6.02 10.78
C PHE A 142 14.40 -7.13 9.76
N SER A 143 14.10 -8.34 10.25
CA SER A 143 13.68 -9.46 9.39
C SER A 143 12.27 -9.25 8.87
N GLU A 144 11.38 -8.73 9.73
CA GLU A 144 10.01 -8.38 9.38
C GLU A 144 9.69 -6.95 9.85
N SER A 145 9.02 -6.18 9.00
CA SER A 145 8.60 -4.81 9.33
C SER A 145 7.31 -4.39 8.63
N ILE A 146 6.66 -3.39 9.21
CA ILE A 146 5.50 -2.71 8.64
C ILE A 146 5.83 -1.22 8.52
N TYR A 147 5.37 -0.59 7.45
CA TYR A 147 5.46 0.86 7.24
C TYR A 147 4.08 1.52 7.36
N TYR A 148 4.04 2.67 8.02
CA TYR A 148 2.86 3.52 8.15
C TYR A 148 3.25 5.00 7.99
N GLU A 149 2.45 5.75 7.24
CA GLU A 149 2.49 7.20 7.16
C GLU A 149 1.08 7.75 7.41
N ASN A 150 0.96 8.63 8.40
CA ASN A 150 -0.32 9.22 8.77
C ASN A 150 -0.75 10.33 7.79
N ASN A 151 -1.90 10.96 8.08
CA ASN A 151 -2.44 12.05 7.26
C ASN A 151 -1.64 13.35 7.36
N ARG A 152 -0.78 13.51 8.37
CA ARG A 152 0.17 14.64 8.52
C ARG A 152 1.48 14.43 7.77
N GLY A 153 1.72 13.23 7.24
CA GLY A 153 2.97 12.86 6.58
C GLY A 153 4.07 12.37 7.52
N ASP A 154 3.77 12.17 8.81
CA ASP A 154 4.72 11.54 9.73
C ASP A 154 4.87 10.06 9.34
N MET A 155 6.11 9.62 9.13
CA MET A 155 6.43 8.26 8.72
C MET A 155 6.99 7.43 9.88
N TYR A 156 6.57 6.17 9.93
CA TYR A 156 6.95 5.21 10.94
C TYR A 156 7.25 3.85 10.34
N ILE A 157 8.24 3.18 10.91
CA ILE A 157 8.49 1.76 10.71
C ILE A 157 8.31 1.03 12.04
N PHE A 158 7.80 -0.20 11.97
CA PHE A 158 7.58 -1.06 13.12
C PHE A 158 8.27 -2.39 12.85
N SER A 159 9.13 -2.83 13.79
CA SER A 159 9.66 -4.19 13.75
C SER A 159 8.56 -5.17 14.16
N VAL A 160 8.40 -6.26 13.41
CA VAL A 160 7.43 -7.31 13.72
C VAL A 160 8.18 -8.53 14.26
N ASN A 161 8.06 -8.76 15.56
CA ASN A 161 8.67 -9.89 16.26
C ASN A 161 7.65 -10.85 16.88
N LYS A 162 6.38 -10.74 16.46
CA LYS A 162 5.25 -11.53 16.95
C LYS A 162 4.23 -11.76 15.85
N ASN A 163 3.36 -12.74 16.08
CA ASN A 163 2.25 -13.02 15.18
C ASN A 163 1.22 -11.89 15.27
N LEU A 164 0.99 -11.22 14.14
CA LEU A 164 -0.04 -10.20 13.98
C LEU A 164 -1.24 -10.80 13.22
N PRO A 165 -2.45 -10.27 13.45
CA PRO A 165 -3.61 -10.63 12.64
C PRO A 165 -3.35 -10.42 11.14
N LYS A 166 -4.00 -11.25 10.33
CA LYS A 166 -4.00 -11.06 8.88
C LYS A 166 -4.55 -9.68 8.54
N GLN A 167 -3.90 -9.00 7.61
CA GLN A 167 -4.19 -7.66 7.14
C GLN A 167 -4.26 -6.65 8.29
N PHE A 168 -3.37 -6.77 9.28
CA PHE A 168 -3.39 -6.02 10.54
C PHE A 168 -3.79 -4.55 10.39
N LEU A 169 -3.07 -3.77 9.57
CA LEU A 169 -3.36 -2.35 9.33
C LEU A 169 -4.71 -2.11 8.63
N ARG A 170 -5.09 -2.94 7.64
CA ARG A 170 -6.44 -2.85 7.04
C ARG A 170 -7.52 -3.17 8.06
N TYR A 171 -7.28 -4.14 8.95
CA TYR A 171 -8.20 -4.48 10.03
C TYR A 171 -8.36 -3.32 11.01
N LEU A 172 -7.25 -2.73 11.48
CA LEU A 172 -7.28 -1.56 12.35
C LEU A 172 -8.06 -0.41 11.71
N LEU A 173 -7.74 -0.10 10.45
CA LEU A 173 -8.42 0.98 9.72
C LEU A 173 -9.90 0.68 9.50
N ALA A 174 -10.26 -0.51 9.02
CA ALA A 174 -11.65 -0.87 8.76
C ALA A 174 -12.48 -0.90 10.05
N LYS A 175 -11.90 -1.35 11.17
CA LYS A 175 -12.54 -1.31 12.49
C LYS A 175 -12.77 0.14 12.93
N LYS A 176 -11.74 1.00 12.85
CA LYS A 176 -11.83 2.40 13.26
C LYS A 176 -12.76 3.23 12.37
N TRP A 177 -12.87 2.87 11.09
CA TRP A 177 -13.81 3.46 10.14
C TRP A 177 -15.25 2.93 10.28
N GLY A 178 -15.51 1.92 11.12
CA GLY A 178 -16.86 1.36 11.32
C GLY A 178 -17.32 0.37 10.24
N VAL A 179 -16.40 -0.17 9.43
CA VAL A 179 -16.68 -1.13 8.34
C VAL A 179 -15.82 -2.41 8.45
N PRO A 180 -15.79 -3.10 9.61
CA PRO A 180 -14.80 -4.16 9.89
C PRO A 180 -14.80 -5.29 8.85
N LYS A 181 -15.94 -5.62 8.23
CA LYS A 181 -16.05 -6.63 7.16
C LYS A 181 -15.21 -6.30 5.91
N ARG A 182 -14.88 -5.02 5.66
CA ARG A 182 -14.06 -4.58 4.52
C ARG A 182 -12.56 -4.81 4.72
N ALA A 183 -12.12 -5.21 5.92
CA ALA A 183 -10.72 -5.57 6.17
C ALA A 183 -10.27 -6.73 5.26
N ASP A 184 -11.16 -7.71 5.07
CA ASP A 184 -10.95 -8.88 4.23
C ASP A 184 -11.48 -8.62 2.80
N TRP A 185 -10.55 -8.45 1.86
CA TRP A 185 -10.89 -8.21 0.45
C TRP A 185 -11.51 -9.43 -0.23
N THR A 186 -11.35 -10.64 0.31
CA THR A 186 -11.97 -11.87 -0.24
C THR A 186 -13.46 -11.94 0.07
N ILE A 187 -13.90 -11.25 1.14
CA ILE A 187 -15.31 -11.14 1.54
C ILE A 187 -15.99 -9.95 0.83
N TYR A 188 -15.28 -8.83 0.71
CA TYR A 188 -15.80 -7.63 0.06
C TYR A 188 -14.88 -7.20 -1.08
N LEU A 189 -15.28 -7.49 -2.33
CA LEU A 189 -14.51 -7.09 -3.52
C LEU A 189 -14.66 -5.60 -3.86
N GLY A 190 -15.82 -5.00 -3.57
CA GLY A 190 -16.08 -3.57 -3.71
C GLY A 190 -16.07 -3.00 -5.12
N TRP A 191 -16.52 -3.75 -6.13
CA TRP A 191 -16.54 -3.30 -7.53
C TRP A 191 -17.31 -1.99 -7.76
N GLY A 192 -18.42 -1.76 -7.05
CA GLY A 192 -19.15 -0.49 -7.11
C GLY A 192 -18.29 0.71 -6.68
N ASP A 193 -17.63 0.59 -5.52
CA ASP A 193 -16.70 1.62 -5.00
C ASP A 193 -15.53 1.84 -5.96
N ILE A 194 -15.01 0.76 -6.56
CA ILE A 194 -13.93 0.82 -7.56
C ILE A 194 -14.38 1.61 -8.79
N PHE A 195 -15.53 1.31 -9.38
CA PHE A 195 -15.98 2.00 -10.59
C PHE A 195 -16.33 3.47 -10.33
N THR A 196 -16.94 3.77 -9.19
CA THR A 196 -17.22 5.15 -8.74
C THR A 196 -15.93 5.93 -8.59
N ALA A 197 -14.96 5.38 -7.83
CA ALA A 197 -13.66 6.00 -7.64
C ALA A 197 -12.91 6.18 -8.96
N LYS A 198 -12.95 5.19 -9.86
CA LYS A 198 -12.29 5.26 -11.17
C LYS A 198 -12.82 6.43 -11.99
N LYS A 199 -14.15 6.55 -12.11
CA LYS A 199 -14.79 7.66 -12.83
C LYS A 199 -14.38 9.02 -12.26
N LYS A 200 -14.30 9.13 -10.93
CA LYS A 200 -13.94 10.37 -10.23
C LYS A 200 -12.45 10.73 -10.38
N LEU A 201 -11.57 9.74 -10.33
CA LEU A 201 -10.12 9.95 -10.21
C LEU A 201 -9.37 9.94 -11.55
N THR A 202 -9.83 9.19 -12.55
CA THR A 202 -9.15 9.11 -13.87
C THR A 202 -8.83 10.49 -14.47
N PRO A 203 -9.77 11.46 -14.54
CA PRO A 203 -9.49 12.77 -15.13
C PRO A 203 -8.41 13.59 -14.40
N LEU A 204 -8.09 13.25 -13.15
CA LEU A 204 -7.07 13.94 -12.36
C LEU A 204 -5.69 13.34 -12.63
N PHE A 205 -5.61 12.01 -12.72
CA PHE A 205 -4.38 11.32 -13.09
C PHE A 205 -3.96 11.56 -14.55
N GLU A 206 -4.89 11.92 -15.42
CA GLU A 206 -4.60 12.30 -16.82
C GLU A 206 -3.97 13.70 -16.93
N LYS A 207 -4.26 14.60 -15.99
CA LYS A 207 -3.71 15.97 -15.96
C LYS A 207 -2.30 16.06 -15.38
N GLU A 208 -1.90 15.07 -14.60
CA GLU A 208 -0.62 15.05 -13.90
C GLU A 208 0.46 14.35 -14.75
N GLU A 209 1.57 15.03 -14.97
CA GLU A 209 2.74 14.44 -15.63
C GLU A 209 3.51 13.54 -14.65
N LEU A 210 3.10 12.28 -14.57
CA LEU A 210 3.88 11.24 -13.91
C LEU A 210 4.88 10.63 -14.91
N LYS A 211 6.15 11.03 -14.79
CA LYS A 211 7.29 10.52 -15.58
C LYS A 211 7.64 9.08 -15.21
#